data_AF-A0A955WJQ8-F1
#
_entry.id   AF-A0A955WJQ8-F1
#
_cell.length_a   1.000
_cell.length_b   1.000
_cell.length_c   1.000
_cell.angle_alpha   90.00
_cell.angle_beta   90.00
_cell.angle_gamma   90.00
#
_symmetry.space_group_name_H-M   'P 1'
#
loop_
_entity.id
_entity.type
_entity.pdbx_description
1 polymer ?
#
loop_
_entity_poly.entity_id
_entity_poly.type
_entity_poly.pdbx_seq_one_letter_code
_entity_poly.pdbx_strand_id
1 'polypeptide(L)'
;AIDLCATIAEEGAYDRIGLTSFDQRVYGHLKPEAGPGHVQRQLHHLMDLSRVVDEDLTEIADAELMAAVGGFLEGQDGMHLRRAGADPFQPRVARTLIDPLAELYDMGALYAAVTTYLAEERDRGHAALFAKARPARETLSARLRLFCALRGLPLPYRMTGPLDAFEQGLVDALAHNLVPGGAERLVLFTDLRGLRPDGAAARALRLATARKRQLVVMAFGEPTAEQSQMLHAARALLVREPPTPG
;
A
#
# COMPACT_ATOMS: atom_id res chain seq x y z
N ALA A 1 -10.01 9.08 4.47
CA ALA A 1 -9.30 8.07 5.28
C ALA A 1 -8.02 8.61 5.93
N ILE A 2 -7.01 9.09 5.17
CA ILE A 2 -5.77 9.64 5.76
C ILE A 2 -6.04 10.86 6.63
N ASP A 3 -6.85 11.81 6.15
CA ASP A 3 -7.21 13.00 6.93
C ASP A 3 -8.00 12.64 8.20
N LEU A 4 -8.90 11.66 8.14
CA LEU A 4 -9.65 11.16 9.29
C LEU A 4 -8.75 10.46 10.32
N CYS A 5 -7.77 9.65 9.85
CA CYS A 5 -6.75 9.07 10.71
C CYS A 5 -5.85 10.14 11.34
N ALA A 6 -5.54 11.22 10.60
CA ALA A 6 -4.78 12.35 11.09
C ALA A 6 -5.57 13.14 12.15
N THR A 7 -6.84 13.47 11.89
CA THR A 7 -7.73 14.13 12.86
C THR A 7 -7.88 13.30 14.14
N ILE A 8 -8.05 11.97 14.03
CA ILE A 8 -8.16 11.10 15.20
C ILE A 8 -6.83 10.98 15.96
N ALA A 9 -5.70 11.03 15.26
CA ALA A 9 -4.38 11.09 15.90
C ALA A 9 -4.14 12.45 16.60
N GLU A 10 -4.65 13.54 16.04
CA GLU A 10 -4.56 14.90 16.61
C GLU A 10 -5.48 15.09 17.82
N GLU A 11 -6.72 14.64 17.75
CA GLU A 11 -7.64 14.64 18.91
C GLU A 11 -7.20 13.65 20.00
N GLY A 12 -6.59 12.54 19.57
CA GLY A 12 -6.02 11.50 20.43
C GLY A 12 -4.63 11.82 20.97
N ALA A 13 -4.12 13.04 20.84
CA ALA A 13 -2.76 13.46 21.23
C ALA A 13 -2.36 13.21 22.70
N TYR A 14 -3.31 12.75 23.54
CA TYR A 14 -3.07 12.35 24.93
C TYR A 14 -3.04 10.82 25.15
N ASP A 15 -3.46 10.02 24.17
CA ASP A 15 -3.55 8.56 24.28
C ASP A 15 -2.47 7.83 23.47
N ARG A 16 -2.03 6.68 23.98
CA ARG A 16 -1.12 5.76 23.29
C ARG A 16 -1.86 5.14 22.11
N ILE A 17 -1.76 5.74 20.92
CA ILE A 17 -2.43 5.26 19.70
C ILE A 17 -1.44 4.48 18.84
N GLY A 18 -1.83 3.27 18.43
CA GLY A 18 -1.12 2.48 17.43
C GLY A 18 -1.73 2.67 16.04
N LEU A 19 -1.01 2.30 14.99
CA LEU A 19 -1.49 2.37 13.61
C LEU A 19 -1.11 1.08 12.87
N THR A 20 -2.07 0.44 12.23
CA THR A 20 -1.81 -0.72 11.36
C THR A 20 -2.49 -0.51 10.03
N SER A 21 -1.71 -0.50 8.96
CA SER A 21 -2.22 -0.44 7.59
C SER A 21 -2.15 -1.82 6.95
N PHE A 22 -3.19 -2.20 6.22
CA PHE A 22 -3.25 -3.48 5.54
C PHE A 22 -4.04 -3.38 4.23
N ASP A 23 -3.80 -4.34 3.35
CA ASP A 23 -4.64 -4.66 2.20
C ASP A 23 -4.63 -6.19 2.01
N GLN A 24 -3.94 -6.73 1.01
CA GLN A 24 -3.68 -8.17 0.87
C GLN A 24 -2.71 -8.71 1.94
N ARG A 25 -1.93 -7.83 2.56
CA ARG A 25 -1.03 -8.10 3.69
C ARG A 25 -0.95 -6.89 4.61
N VAL A 26 -0.32 -7.05 5.77
CA VAL A 26 0.07 -5.91 6.60
C VAL A 26 1.18 -5.13 5.89
N TYR A 27 0.89 -3.87 5.55
CA TYR A 27 1.84 -2.95 4.92
C TYR A 27 2.73 -2.27 5.97
N GLY A 28 2.20 -2.05 7.17
CA GLY A 28 2.97 -1.54 8.29
C GLY A 28 2.18 -1.58 9.60
N HIS A 29 2.93 -1.65 10.69
CA HIS A 29 2.39 -1.71 12.04
C HIS A 29 3.26 -0.87 12.98
N LEU A 30 2.62 0.10 13.62
CA LEU A 30 3.16 0.93 14.68
C LEU A 30 2.41 0.59 15.95
N LYS A 31 3.12 0.08 16.95
CA LYS A 31 2.53 -0.23 18.25
C LYS A 31 2.05 1.06 18.94
N PRO A 32 1.06 0.97 19.82
CA PRO A 32 0.66 2.08 20.68
C PRO A 32 1.82 2.61 21.52
N GLU A 33 2.26 3.84 21.23
CA GLU A 33 3.30 4.56 21.97
C GLU A 33 2.88 6.03 22.13
N ALA A 34 3.59 6.78 22.97
CA ALA A 34 3.34 8.20 23.21
C ALA A 34 4.58 9.04 22.84
N GLY A 35 4.36 10.32 22.59
CA GLY A 35 5.42 11.31 22.38
C GLY A 35 5.58 11.79 20.93
N PRO A 36 6.31 12.90 20.73
CA PRO A 36 6.39 13.57 19.42
C PRO A 36 7.05 12.72 18.33
N GLY A 37 8.05 11.90 18.68
CA GLY A 37 8.67 10.97 17.73
C GLY A 37 7.70 9.91 17.23
N HIS A 38 6.71 9.52 18.04
CA HIS A 38 5.69 8.56 17.62
C HIS A 38 4.70 9.18 16.63
N VAL A 39 4.24 10.40 16.89
CA VAL A 39 3.41 11.17 15.95
C VAL A 39 4.12 11.34 14.61
N GLN A 40 5.41 11.69 14.63
CA GLN A 40 6.20 11.79 13.40
C GLN A 40 6.26 10.47 12.63
N ARG A 41 6.44 9.33 13.31
CA ARG A 41 6.41 8.00 12.66
C ARG A 41 5.04 7.67 12.07
N GLN A 42 3.95 8.03 12.75
CA GLN A 42 2.59 7.87 12.23
C GLN A 42 2.38 8.71 10.97
N LEU A 43 2.75 9.99 10.99
CA LEU A 43 2.66 10.88 9.83
C LEU A 43 3.50 10.36 8.67
N HIS A 44 4.74 9.96 8.90
CA HIS A 44 5.59 9.34 7.87
C HIS A 44 4.94 8.09 7.28
N HIS A 45 4.36 7.23 8.12
CA HIS A 45 3.65 6.04 7.66
C HIS A 45 2.42 6.38 6.82
N LEU A 46 1.61 7.37 7.22
CA LEU A 46 0.46 7.84 6.44
C LEU A 46 0.89 8.45 5.10
N MET A 47 1.99 9.21 5.06
CA MET A 47 2.57 9.70 3.81
C MET A 47 3.01 8.54 2.91
N ASP A 48 3.59 7.48 3.47
CA ASP A 48 3.98 6.30 2.69
C ASP A 48 2.78 5.52 2.14
N LEU A 49 1.62 5.59 2.78
CA LEU A 49 0.36 5.03 2.26
C LEU A 49 -0.20 5.82 1.08
N SER A 50 0.14 7.11 0.95
CA SER A 50 -0.22 7.90 -0.23
C SER A 50 0.60 7.51 -1.48
N ARG A 51 1.65 6.71 -1.31
CA ARG A 51 2.62 6.33 -2.36
C ARG A 51 2.91 4.83 -2.34
N VAL A 52 1.85 4.02 -2.39
CA VAL A 52 2.00 2.57 -2.52
C VAL A 52 2.51 2.24 -3.92
N VAL A 53 3.63 1.53 -3.97
CA VAL A 53 4.32 1.17 -5.22
C VAL A 53 4.65 -0.33 -5.28
N ASP A 54 4.19 -1.10 -4.32
CA ASP A 54 4.52 -2.51 -4.14
C ASP A 54 3.86 -3.36 -5.25
N GLU A 55 4.55 -4.39 -5.76
CA GLU A 55 4.07 -5.16 -6.93
C GLU A 55 2.73 -5.86 -6.68
N ASP A 56 2.54 -6.38 -5.47
CA ASP A 56 1.32 -7.06 -5.04
C ASP A 56 0.11 -6.11 -4.91
N LEU A 57 0.36 -4.81 -4.71
CA LEU A 57 -0.66 -3.79 -4.45
C LEU A 57 -0.91 -2.86 -5.64
N THR A 58 -0.24 -3.06 -6.78
CA THR A 58 -0.38 -2.20 -7.97
C THR A 58 -0.77 -3.02 -9.21
N GLU A 59 -1.47 -2.37 -10.13
CA GLU A 59 -1.90 -2.91 -11.42
C GLU A 59 -1.04 -2.30 -12.54
N ILE A 60 0.27 -2.58 -12.52
CA ILE A 60 1.19 -2.12 -13.56
C ILE A 60 2.12 -3.26 -13.98
N ALA A 61 2.20 -3.49 -15.29
CA ALA A 61 3.15 -4.44 -15.87
C ALA A 61 4.58 -3.87 -15.84
N ASP A 62 5.59 -4.74 -15.87
CA ASP A 62 6.99 -4.28 -15.81
C ASP A 62 7.36 -3.39 -17.01
N ALA A 63 6.82 -3.66 -18.20
CA ALA A 63 7.03 -2.82 -19.39
C ALA A 63 6.43 -1.41 -19.22
N GLU A 64 5.22 -1.31 -18.64
CA GLU A 64 4.57 -0.04 -18.33
C GLU A 64 5.34 0.73 -17.24
N LEU A 65 5.82 0.02 -16.22
CA LEU A 65 6.65 0.60 -15.16
C LEU A 65 7.97 1.16 -15.73
N MET A 66 8.65 0.39 -16.59
CA MET A 66 9.84 0.86 -17.30
C MET A 66 9.53 2.09 -18.16
N ALA A 67 8.41 2.08 -18.88
CA ALA A 67 8.01 3.21 -19.71
C ALA A 67 7.70 4.46 -18.89
N ALA A 68 7.03 4.31 -17.75
CA ALA A 68 6.72 5.41 -16.83
C ALA A 68 7.99 6.02 -16.23
N VAL A 69 8.92 5.19 -15.74
CA VAL A 69 10.19 5.67 -15.17
C VAL A 69 11.08 6.28 -16.25
N GLY A 70 11.19 5.64 -17.42
CA GLY A 70 11.93 6.16 -18.56
C GLY A 70 11.41 7.54 -18.97
N GLY A 71 10.10 7.68 -19.17
CA GLY A 71 9.48 8.96 -19.55
C GLY A 71 9.69 10.05 -18.50
N PHE A 72 9.66 9.69 -17.21
CA PHE A 72 9.98 10.61 -16.13
C PHE A 72 11.44 11.10 -16.21
N LEU A 73 12.41 10.20 -16.39
CA LEU A 73 13.83 10.55 -16.49
C LEU A 73 14.15 11.37 -17.74
N GLU A 74 13.52 11.09 -18.88
CA GLU A 74 13.69 11.93 -20.08
C GLU A 74 13.08 13.32 -19.87
N GLY A 75 11.87 13.39 -19.29
CA GLY A 75 11.13 14.63 -19.15
C GLY A 75 11.66 15.55 -18.04
N GLN A 76 12.09 14.99 -16.91
CA GLN A 76 12.54 15.76 -15.74
C GLN A 76 14.06 15.92 -15.68
N ASP A 77 14.81 14.86 -16.02
CA ASP A 77 16.27 14.84 -15.87
C ASP A 77 16.99 15.02 -17.22
N GLY A 78 16.25 15.12 -18.34
CA GLY A 78 16.80 15.33 -19.67
C GLY A 78 17.64 14.16 -20.21
N MET A 79 17.47 12.97 -19.64
CA MET A 79 18.22 11.79 -20.06
C MET A 79 17.72 11.27 -21.40
N HIS A 80 18.62 10.70 -22.21
CA HIS A 80 18.25 10.00 -23.44
C HIS A 80 18.40 8.49 -23.22
N LEU A 81 17.30 7.84 -22.86
CA LEU A 81 17.28 6.43 -22.45
C LEU A 81 16.56 5.53 -23.45
N ARG A 82 15.92 6.11 -24.47
CA ARG A 82 15.28 5.35 -25.54
C ARG A 82 16.28 4.47 -26.27
N ARG A 83 15.87 3.24 -26.57
CA ARG A 83 16.66 2.32 -27.38
C ARG A 83 16.84 2.92 -28.78
N ALA A 84 18.08 2.92 -29.29
CA ALA A 84 18.33 3.25 -30.69
C ALA A 84 17.59 2.22 -31.58
N GLY A 85 16.92 2.70 -32.64
CA GLY A 85 15.86 1.99 -33.37
C GLY A 85 16.05 0.50 -33.61
N ALA A 86 14.93 -0.23 -33.61
CA ALA A 86 14.84 -1.68 -33.79
C ALA A 86 15.73 -2.20 -34.93
N ASP A 87 16.41 -3.32 -34.69
CA ASP A 87 17.26 -4.00 -35.67
C ASP A 87 16.48 -4.18 -36.99
N PRO A 88 16.97 -3.62 -38.11
CA PRO A 88 16.30 -3.73 -39.41
C PRO A 88 16.16 -5.18 -39.89
N PHE A 89 16.92 -6.12 -39.34
CA PHE A 89 16.87 -7.55 -39.68
C PHE A 89 15.91 -8.37 -38.82
N GLN A 90 15.24 -7.76 -37.84
CA GLN A 90 14.33 -8.48 -36.96
C GLN A 90 13.05 -8.87 -37.74
N PRO A 91 12.69 -10.17 -37.80
CA PRO A 91 11.53 -10.62 -38.58
C PRO A 91 10.23 -10.01 -38.05
N ARG A 92 9.35 -9.52 -38.94
CA ARG A 92 8.11 -8.81 -38.59
C ARG A 92 7.21 -9.57 -37.60
N VAL A 93 7.21 -10.90 -37.65
CA VAL A 93 6.43 -11.75 -36.74
C VAL A 93 6.93 -11.69 -35.29
N ALA A 94 8.24 -11.51 -35.09
CA ALA A 94 8.81 -11.32 -33.76
C ALA A 94 8.39 -9.97 -33.16
N ARG A 95 8.26 -8.91 -33.98
CA ARG A 95 7.82 -7.57 -33.52
C ARG A 95 6.37 -7.53 -33.03
N THR A 96 5.50 -8.41 -33.52
CA THR A 96 4.10 -8.49 -33.07
C THR A 96 3.91 -9.22 -31.74
N LEU A 97 4.90 -9.98 -31.28
CA LEU A 97 4.82 -10.76 -30.03
C LEU A 97 5.46 -10.04 -28.84
N ILE A 98 6.14 -8.93 -29.08
CA ILE A 98 6.85 -8.15 -28.05
C ILE A 98 5.98 -6.95 -27.69
N ASP A 99 5.84 -6.69 -26.38
CA ASP A 99 5.18 -5.50 -25.88
C ASP A 99 5.93 -4.25 -26.38
N PRO A 100 5.28 -3.34 -27.15
CA PRO A 100 5.90 -2.13 -27.66
C PRO A 100 6.53 -1.24 -26.58
N LEU A 101 6.01 -1.29 -25.34
CA LEU A 101 6.55 -0.53 -24.21
C LEU A 101 7.86 -1.14 -23.69
N ALA A 102 8.02 -2.46 -23.79
CA ALA A 102 9.22 -3.16 -23.34
C ALA A 102 10.45 -2.84 -24.21
N GLU A 103 10.25 -2.43 -25.47
CA GLU A 103 11.34 -2.04 -26.37
C GLU A 103 11.65 -0.54 -26.37
N LEU A 104 10.82 0.28 -25.70
CA LEU A 104 10.93 1.74 -25.76
C LEU A 104 12.23 2.25 -25.14
N TYR A 105 12.66 1.66 -24.03
CA TYR A 105 13.82 2.10 -23.25
C TYR A 105 14.91 1.02 -23.18
N ASP A 106 16.17 1.46 -23.19
CA ASP A 106 17.30 0.59 -22.89
C ASP A 106 17.27 0.21 -21.39
N MET A 107 17.02 -1.06 -21.12
CA MET A 107 16.92 -1.60 -19.77
C MET A 107 18.21 -1.40 -18.95
N GLY A 108 19.39 -1.55 -19.58
CA GLY A 108 20.67 -1.41 -18.92
C GLY A 108 20.94 0.05 -18.54
N ALA A 109 20.68 0.97 -19.46
CA ALA A 109 20.80 2.41 -19.20
C ALA A 109 19.81 2.87 -18.12
N LEU A 110 18.56 2.41 -18.19
CA LEU A 110 17.52 2.70 -17.19
C LEU A 110 17.92 2.19 -15.81
N TYR A 111 18.38 0.93 -15.73
CA TYR A 111 18.84 0.34 -14.47
C TYR A 111 20.03 1.11 -13.87
N ALA A 112 21.00 1.49 -14.71
CA ALA A 112 22.17 2.25 -14.26
C ALA A 112 21.80 3.65 -13.74
N ALA A 113 20.91 4.36 -14.45
CA ALA A 113 20.42 5.67 -14.05
C ALA A 113 19.71 5.60 -12.69
N VAL A 114 18.76 4.67 -12.55
CA VAL A 114 17.99 4.48 -11.32
C VAL A 114 18.90 4.05 -10.17
N THR A 115 19.84 3.14 -10.43
CA THR A 115 20.80 2.68 -9.41
C THR A 115 21.67 3.82 -8.88
N THR A 116 22.16 4.68 -9.77
CA THR A 116 22.95 5.86 -9.40
C THR A 116 22.14 6.80 -8.52
N TYR A 117 20.91 7.14 -8.95
CA TYR A 117 20.00 7.97 -8.16
C TYR A 117 19.74 7.38 -6.76
N LEU A 118 19.44 6.09 -6.68
CA LEU A 118 19.17 5.41 -5.41
C LEU A 118 20.39 5.41 -4.47
N ALA A 119 21.60 5.30 -5.01
CA ALA A 119 22.81 5.39 -4.20
C ALA A 119 22.98 6.80 -3.60
N GLU A 120 22.77 7.85 -4.40
CA GLU A 120 22.85 9.24 -3.92
C GLU A 120 21.79 9.55 -2.86
N GLU A 121 20.55 9.10 -3.06
CA GLU A 121 19.47 9.31 -2.09
C GLU A 121 19.71 8.60 -0.76
N ARG A 122 20.31 7.41 -0.81
CA ARG A 122 20.73 6.69 0.41
C ARG A 122 21.76 7.51 1.18
N ASP A 123 22.74 8.06 0.48
CA ASP A 123 23.83 8.83 1.09
C ASP A 123 23.33 10.19 1.63
N ARG A 124 22.23 10.74 1.09
CA ARG A 124 21.51 11.92 1.62
C ARG A 124 20.70 11.67 2.89
N GLY A 125 20.66 10.43 3.39
CA GLY A 125 20.03 10.09 4.67
C GLY A 125 18.64 9.47 4.58
N HIS A 126 18.16 9.08 3.38
CA HIS A 126 16.86 8.42 3.23
C HIS A 126 16.86 6.93 3.59
N ALA A 127 17.81 6.46 4.42
CA ALA A 127 18.01 5.06 4.77
C ALA A 127 16.75 4.33 5.29
N ALA A 128 15.85 5.04 5.98
CA ALA A 128 14.59 4.48 6.46
C ALA A 128 13.65 4.00 5.33
N LEU A 129 13.68 4.65 4.17
CA LEU A 129 12.89 4.25 2.99
C LEU A 129 13.50 3.02 2.31
N PHE A 130 14.82 2.87 2.36
CA PHE A 130 15.53 1.67 1.89
C PHE A 130 15.36 0.47 2.81
N ALA A 131 15.12 0.70 4.11
CA ALA A 131 14.85 -0.36 5.08
C ALA A 131 13.48 -1.04 4.85
N LYS A 132 12.54 -0.36 4.18
CA LYS A 132 11.27 -0.95 3.77
C LYS A 132 11.48 -1.77 2.50
N ALA A 133 11.44 -3.09 2.64
CA ALA A 133 11.40 -3.99 1.49
C ALA A 133 10.17 -3.68 0.63
N ARG A 134 10.39 -3.37 -0.64
CA ARG A 134 9.34 -3.27 -1.65
C ARG A 134 9.29 -4.60 -2.39
N PRO A 135 8.31 -5.47 -2.11
CA PRO A 135 8.25 -6.76 -2.74
C PRO A 135 8.07 -6.57 -4.24
N ALA A 136 8.97 -7.19 -4.99
CA ALA A 136 8.82 -7.44 -6.39
C ALA A 136 9.51 -8.77 -6.73
N ARG A 137 9.06 -9.44 -7.78
CA ARG A 137 9.63 -10.70 -8.28
C ARG A 137 11.03 -10.48 -8.82
N GLU A 138 11.24 -9.36 -9.50
CA GLU A 138 12.50 -9.03 -10.16
C GLU A 138 13.23 -7.87 -9.47
N THR A 139 14.56 -7.96 -9.45
CA THR A 139 15.41 -6.93 -8.82
C THR A 139 15.30 -5.57 -9.52
N LEU A 140 15.16 -5.56 -10.85
CA LEU A 140 14.93 -4.33 -11.61
C LEU A 140 13.59 -3.69 -11.20
N SER A 141 12.50 -4.46 -11.23
CA SER A 141 11.16 -3.99 -10.83
C SER A 141 11.15 -3.42 -9.41
N ALA A 142 11.81 -4.09 -8.45
CA ALA A 142 11.97 -3.59 -7.08
C ALA A 142 12.65 -2.21 -7.02
N ARG A 143 13.71 -1.99 -7.80
CA ARG A 143 14.43 -0.72 -7.85
C ARG A 143 13.64 0.39 -8.53
N LEU A 144 12.96 0.08 -9.63
CA LEU A 144 12.08 1.02 -10.32
C LEU A 144 10.94 1.47 -9.40
N ARG A 145 10.32 0.55 -8.67
CA ARG A 145 9.28 0.87 -7.69
C ARG A 145 9.80 1.73 -6.55
N LEU A 146 10.98 1.43 -6.01
CA LEU A 146 11.62 2.28 -4.99
C LEU A 146 11.91 3.69 -5.53
N PHE A 147 12.39 3.79 -6.77
CA PHE A 147 12.55 5.08 -7.45
C PHE A 147 11.24 5.84 -7.53
N CYS A 148 10.13 5.18 -7.94
CA CYS A 148 8.81 5.79 -7.97
C CYS A 148 8.40 6.33 -6.60
N ALA A 149 8.59 5.58 -5.52
CA ALA A 149 8.25 6.04 -4.17
C ALA A 149 9.06 7.28 -3.74
N LEU A 150 10.36 7.31 -4.04
CA LEU A 150 11.24 8.44 -3.69
C LEU A 150 10.95 9.68 -4.53
N ARG A 151 10.64 9.51 -5.82
CA ARG A 151 10.29 10.61 -6.73
C ARG A 151 8.83 11.05 -6.63
N GLY A 152 8.00 10.33 -5.87
CA GLY A 152 6.57 10.58 -5.79
C GLY A 152 5.83 10.29 -7.09
N LEU A 153 6.34 9.37 -7.92
CA LEU A 153 5.67 8.93 -9.14
C LEU A 153 4.53 7.95 -8.77
N PRO A 154 3.26 8.31 -8.97
CA PRO A 154 2.15 7.47 -8.57
C PRO A 154 2.06 6.25 -9.49
N LEU A 155 1.83 5.08 -8.90
CA LEU A 155 1.50 3.85 -9.63
C LEU A 155 0.02 3.53 -9.44
N PRO A 156 -0.67 2.98 -10.46
CA PRO A 156 -2.07 2.60 -10.33
C PRO A 156 -2.22 1.53 -9.25
N TYR A 157 -2.99 1.85 -8.21
CA TYR A 157 -3.30 0.92 -7.13
C TYR A 157 -4.21 -0.19 -7.64
N ARG A 158 -3.99 -1.41 -7.14
CA ARG A 158 -4.79 -2.57 -7.49
C ARG A 158 -6.15 -2.52 -6.82
N MET A 159 -7.21 -2.40 -7.62
CA MET A 159 -8.59 -2.40 -7.10
C MET A 159 -9.08 -3.82 -6.87
N THR A 160 -8.54 -4.80 -7.60
CA THR A 160 -8.95 -6.20 -7.53
C THR A 160 -7.77 -7.12 -7.23
N GLY A 161 -7.72 -7.65 -6.01
CA GLY A 161 -6.74 -8.66 -5.59
C GLY A 161 -7.18 -10.09 -5.88
N PRO A 162 -6.31 -11.09 -5.60
CA PRO A 162 -6.71 -12.49 -5.56
C PRO A 162 -7.90 -12.70 -4.61
N LEU A 163 -8.71 -13.71 -4.91
CA LEU A 163 -9.81 -14.13 -4.03
C LEU A 163 -9.29 -14.34 -2.60
N ASP A 164 -10.02 -13.79 -1.61
CA ASP A 164 -9.74 -13.84 -0.18
C ASP A 164 -8.47 -13.09 0.32
N ALA A 165 -7.67 -12.47 -0.55
CA ALA A 165 -6.41 -11.82 -0.13
C ALA A 165 -6.65 -10.64 0.85
N PHE A 166 -7.70 -9.86 0.64
CA PHE A 166 -8.11 -8.81 1.58
C PHE A 166 -8.51 -9.38 2.96
N GLU A 167 -9.22 -10.51 3.00
CA GLU A 167 -9.58 -11.15 4.28
C GLU A 167 -8.32 -11.56 5.04
N GLN A 168 -7.33 -12.10 4.35
CA GLN A 168 -6.07 -12.52 4.95
C GLN A 168 -5.31 -11.33 5.55
N GLY A 169 -5.17 -10.22 4.81
CA GLY A 169 -4.50 -9.03 5.34
C GLY A 169 -5.20 -8.42 6.55
N LEU A 170 -6.55 -8.46 6.60
CA LEU A 170 -7.29 -8.04 7.80
C LEU A 170 -7.07 -9.00 8.98
N VAL A 171 -7.07 -10.31 8.73
CA VAL A 171 -6.79 -11.32 9.77
C VAL A 171 -5.41 -11.09 10.38
N ASP A 172 -4.40 -10.87 9.53
CA ASP A 172 -3.03 -10.61 9.97
C ASP A 172 -2.94 -9.28 10.72
N ALA A 173 -3.59 -8.22 10.22
CA ALA A 173 -3.65 -6.93 10.90
C ALA A 173 -4.26 -7.04 12.30
N LEU A 174 -5.36 -7.79 12.44
CA LEU A 174 -5.96 -8.06 13.75
C LEU A 174 -5.00 -8.88 14.63
N ALA A 175 -4.34 -9.91 14.09
CA ALA A 175 -3.39 -10.72 14.83
C ALA A 175 -2.24 -9.88 15.44
N HIS A 176 -1.71 -8.92 14.69
CA HIS A 176 -0.70 -7.96 15.19
C HIS A 176 -1.19 -7.13 16.38
N ASN A 177 -2.48 -6.84 16.47
CA ASN A 177 -3.07 -5.99 17.51
C ASN A 177 -3.71 -6.78 18.66
N LEU A 178 -3.95 -8.09 18.50
CA LEU A 178 -4.56 -8.97 19.50
C LEU A 178 -3.53 -9.64 20.43
N VAL A 179 -2.40 -8.99 20.65
CA VAL A 179 -1.34 -9.42 21.57
C VAL A 179 -1.67 -9.09 23.03
N PRO A 180 -1.14 -9.84 24.02
CA PRO A 180 -1.24 -9.48 25.44
C PRO A 180 -0.69 -8.06 25.69
N GLY A 181 -1.42 -7.25 26.47
CA GLY A 181 -1.04 -5.84 26.71
C GLY A 181 -1.23 -4.89 25.52
N GLY A 182 -1.79 -5.37 24.40
CA GLY A 182 -2.17 -4.54 23.25
C GLY A 182 -3.39 -3.65 23.53
N ALA A 183 -3.76 -2.83 22.55
CA ALA A 183 -4.83 -1.82 22.65
C ALA A 183 -6.17 -2.42 23.10
N GLU A 184 -6.86 -1.74 24.02
CA GLU A 184 -8.19 -2.14 24.49
C GLU A 184 -9.28 -1.83 23.45
N ARG A 185 -9.11 -0.74 22.71
CA ARG A 185 -10.01 -0.31 21.64
C ARG A 185 -9.31 -0.46 20.28
N LEU A 186 -10.00 -1.08 19.33
CA LEU A 186 -9.60 -1.20 17.94
C LEU A 186 -10.59 -0.45 17.08
N VAL A 187 -10.08 0.43 16.22
CA VAL A 187 -10.87 1.18 15.26
C VAL A 187 -10.44 0.72 13.87
N LEU A 188 -11.36 0.07 13.16
CA LEU A 188 -11.13 -0.45 11.82
C LEU A 188 -11.76 0.48 10.79
N PHE A 189 -10.93 0.99 9.87
CA PHE A 189 -11.36 1.77 8.72
C PHE A 189 -11.35 0.87 7.49
N THR A 190 -12.48 0.74 6.80
CA THR A 190 -12.60 -0.19 5.67
C THR A 190 -13.83 0.16 4.82
N ASP A 191 -13.83 -0.17 3.54
CA ASP A 191 -15.04 -0.13 2.70
C ASP A 191 -15.84 -1.45 2.75
N LEU A 192 -15.40 -2.39 3.59
CA LEU A 192 -15.94 -3.75 3.77
C LEU A 192 -15.93 -4.61 2.49
N ARG A 193 -15.35 -4.14 1.39
CA ARG A 193 -15.34 -4.89 0.13
C ARG A 193 -14.49 -6.15 0.28
N GLY A 194 -14.95 -7.23 -0.35
CA GLY A 194 -14.27 -8.53 -0.28
C GLY A 194 -14.43 -9.26 1.06
N LEU A 195 -15.09 -8.68 2.07
CA LEU A 195 -15.38 -9.39 3.33
C LEU A 195 -16.57 -10.32 3.18
N ARG A 196 -16.36 -11.59 3.54
CA ARG A 196 -17.39 -12.60 3.54
C ARG A 196 -17.97 -12.76 4.96
N PRO A 197 -19.30 -12.84 5.12
CA PRO A 197 -19.95 -12.98 6.43
C PRO A 197 -19.43 -14.17 7.27
N ASP A 198 -19.06 -15.24 6.58
CA ASP A 198 -18.60 -16.50 7.16
C ASP A 198 -17.10 -16.72 6.98
N GLY A 199 -16.40 -15.70 6.46
CA GLY A 199 -14.99 -15.74 6.09
C GLY A 199 -14.02 -15.74 7.26
N ALA A 200 -12.73 -15.73 6.93
CA ALA A 200 -11.67 -15.72 7.95
C ALA A 200 -11.67 -14.41 8.75
N ALA A 201 -11.91 -13.29 8.07
CA ALA A 201 -12.05 -11.98 8.67
C ALA A 201 -13.18 -11.93 9.71
N ALA A 202 -14.36 -12.46 9.39
CA ALA A 202 -15.49 -12.50 10.32
C ALA A 202 -15.16 -13.25 11.62
N ARG A 203 -14.43 -14.38 11.51
CA ARG A 203 -13.93 -15.13 12.67
C ARG A 203 -12.91 -14.32 13.48
N ALA A 204 -12.00 -13.61 12.83
CA ALA A 204 -11.01 -12.77 13.50
C ALA A 204 -11.65 -11.58 14.23
N LEU A 205 -12.67 -10.95 13.67
CA LEU A 205 -13.44 -9.89 14.34
C LEU A 205 -14.15 -10.42 15.59
N ARG A 206 -14.77 -11.61 15.51
CA ARG A 206 -15.35 -12.29 16.69
C ARG A 206 -14.30 -12.64 17.74
N LEU A 207 -13.10 -13.06 17.32
CA LEU A 207 -12.01 -13.35 18.23
C LEU A 207 -11.53 -12.08 18.96
N ALA A 208 -11.49 -10.93 18.28
CA ALA A 208 -11.14 -9.66 18.90
C ALA A 208 -12.08 -9.31 20.06
N THR A 209 -13.39 -9.45 19.86
CA THR A 209 -14.37 -9.17 20.90
C THR A 209 -14.43 -10.25 21.98
N ALA A 210 -14.17 -11.52 21.64
CA ALA A 210 -13.97 -12.60 22.62
C ALA A 210 -12.75 -12.33 23.54
N ARG A 211 -11.71 -11.67 23.02
CA ARG A 211 -10.57 -11.16 23.80
C ARG A 211 -10.85 -9.82 24.50
N LYS A 212 -12.13 -9.47 24.66
CA LYS A 212 -12.61 -8.25 25.35
C LYS A 212 -12.08 -6.95 24.74
N ARG A 213 -11.74 -6.95 23.45
CA ARG A 213 -11.41 -5.70 22.74
C ARG A 213 -12.68 -4.99 22.32
N GLN A 214 -12.72 -3.68 22.50
CA GLN A 214 -13.78 -2.84 21.96
C GLN A 214 -13.51 -2.60 20.48
N LEU A 215 -14.31 -3.20 19.60
CA LEU A 215 -14.17 -3.06 18.15
C LEU A 215 -15.16 -2.01 17.64
N VAL A 216 -14.62 -0.97 17.00
CA VAL A 216 -15.38 0.04 16.26
C VAL A 216 -15.01 -0.09 14.80
N VAL A 217 -16.01 -0.15 13.92
CA VAL A 217 -15.82 -0.24 12.47
C VAL A 217 -16.37 1.02 11.84
N MET A 218 -15.50 1.76 11.17
CA MET A 218 -15.84 2.91 10.34
C MET A 218 -15.85 2.47 8.89
N ALA A 219 -17.05 2.36 8.34
CA ALA A 219 -17.27 1.87 6.98
C ALA A 219 -17.34 3.03 5.98
N PHE A 220 -16.51 2.98 4.94
CA PHE A 220 -16.56 3.90 3.80
C PHE A 220 -17.48 3.31 2.72
N GLY A 221 -18.78 3.51 2.86
CA GLY A 221 -19.80 2.99 1.94
C GLY A 221 -20.95 2.30 2.67
N GLU A 222 -21.99 1.92 1.91
CA GLU A 222 -23.14 1.18 2.43
C GLU A 222 -22.77 -0.31 2.61
N PRO A 223 -22.72 -0.83 3.85
CA PRO A 223 -22.54 -2.25 4.07
C PRO A 223 -23.74 -3.05 3.55
N THR A 224 -23.49 -4.24 3.01
CA THR A 224 -24.58 -5.16 2.69
C THR A 224 -25.32 -5.60 3.97
N ALA A 225 -26.53 -6.12 3.82
CA ALA A 225 -27.30 -6.67 4.95
C ALA A 225 -26.52 -7.77 5.68
N GLU A 226 -25.85 -8.64 4.90
CA GLU A 226 -25.04 -9.74 5.45
C GLU A 226 -23.81 -9.21 6.20
N GLN A 227 -23.13 -8.18 5.67
CA GLN A 227 -22.00 -7.54 6.35
C GLN A 227 -22.44 -6.84 7.64
N SER A 228 -23.59 -6.17 7.62
CA SER A 228 -24.18 -5.55 8.82
C SER A 228 -24.49 -6.60 9.89
N GLN A 229 -25.07 -7.73 9.50
CA GLN A 229 -25.35 -8.85 10.39
C GLN A 229 -24.06 -9.49 10.94
N MET A 230 -23.04 -9.66 10.09
CA MET A 230 -21.71 -10.14 10.50
C MET A 230 -21.09 -9.23 11.56
N LEU A 231 -21.08 -7.91 11.34
CA LEU A 231 -20.53 -6.94 12.28
C LEU A 231 -21.31 -6.93 13.60
N HIS A 232 -22.63 -7.02 13.54
CA HIS A 232 -23.47 -7.16 14.72
C HIS A 232 -23.17 -8.46 15.49
N ALA A 233 -23.03 -9.59 14.80
CA ALA A 233 -22.65 -10.86 15.40
C ALA A 233 -21.24 -10.82 16.02
N ALA A 234 -20.33 -10.02 15.45
CA ALA A 234 -19.03 -9.73 16.04
C ALA A 234 -19.07 -8.76 17.22
N ARG A 235 -20.24 -8.17 17.54
CA ARG A 235 -20.41 -7.10 18.54
C ARG A 235 -19.58 -5.85 18.23
N ALA A 236 -19.34 -5.60 16.95
CA ALA A 236 -18.66 -4.39 16.49
C ALA A 236 -19.63 -3.21 16.47
N LEU A 237 -19.18 -2.05 16.95
CA LEU A 237 -19.91 -0.80 16.77
C LEU A 237 -19.66 -0.30 15.34
N LEU A 238 -20.67 -0.40 14.48
CA LEU A 238 -20.61 0.17 13.14
C LEU A 238 -20.96 1.66 13.19
N VAL A 239 -20.01 2.50 12.77
CA VAL A 239 -20.20 3.94 12.55
C VAL A 239 -20.16 4.17 11.05
N ARG A 240 -21.25 4.73 10.51
CA ARG A 240 -21.32 5.14 9.11
C ARG A 240 -20.82 6.57 9.00
N GLU A 241 -19.98 6.84 8.01
CA GLU A 241 -19.63 8.22 7.68
C GLU A 241 -20.91 8.95 7.24
N PRO A 242 -21.21 10.16 7.75
CA PRO A 242 -22.32 10.95 7.23
C PRO A 242 -22.05 11.24 5.74
N PRO A 243 -23.07 11.24 4.87
CA PRO A 243 -22.87 11.60 3.48
C PRO A 243 -22.25 13.00 3.42
N THR A 244 -21.08 13.13 2.79
CA THR A 244 -20.49 14.44 2.49
C THR A 244 -21.52 15.25 1.71
N PRO A 245 -21.89 16.46 2.17
CA PRO A 245 -22.72 17.35 1.36
C PRO A 245 -21.95 17.66 0.07
N GLY A 246 -22.60 17.38 -1.07
CA GLY A 246 -22.06 17.65 -2.40
C GLY A 246 -22.03 19.13 -2.76
#